data_AF-M9QXD7-F1
#
_entry.id   AF-M9QXD7-F1
#
_cell.length_a   1.000
_cell.length_b   1.000
_cell.length_c   1.000
_cell.angle_alpha   90.00
_cell.angle_beta   90.00
_cell.angle_gamma   90.00
#
_symmetry.space_group_name_H-M   'P 1'
#
loop_
_entity.id
_entity.type
_entity.pdbx_description
1 polymer ?
#
loop_
_entity_poly.entity_id
_entity_poly.type
_entity_poly.pdbx_seq_one_letter_code
_entity_poly.pdbx_strand_id
1 'polypeptide(L)'
;MKILAIDPSSNKIETSTTGVVLLDNARLVDSWVVSYGMRGFADWFHEIGTNLEFDVVIVEEFKARDNDKSKDNSVAETIAYIQLCYPGAILQFNAGYKSDIPNDLLKILDLWKFEKSHHQDIRAAARLGLFWAMRNDIEEVVHDIGKVVSEYHNNAKKVAS
;
A
#
# COMPACT_ATOMS: atom_id res chain seq x y z
N MET A 1 3.97 -6.57 13.30
CA MET A 1 2.65 -6.35 12.67
C MET A 1 2.72 -6.67 11.20
N LYS A 2 1.92 -7.62 10.72
CA LYS A 2 1.73 -7.86 9.29
C LYS A 2 0.61 -6.99 8.73
N ILE A 3 0.93 -6.07 7.82
CA ILE A 3 0.00 -5.13 7.20
C ILE A 3 -0.15 -5.48 5.72
N LEU A 4 -1.36 -5.85 5.29
CA LEU A 4 -1.71 -5.99 3.88
C LEU A 4 -2.27 -4.66 3.37
N ALA A 5 -1.47 -3.90 2.62
CA ALA A 5 -1.86 -2.61 2.06
C ALA A 5 -2.23 -2.75 0.57
N ILE A 6 -3.34 -2.12 0.17
CA ILE A 6 -3.94 -2.27 -1.16
C ILE A 6 -4.26 -0.89 -1.75
N ASP A 7 -3.72 -0.62 -2.94
CA ASP A 7 -4.02 0.52 -3.79
C ASP A 7 -4.93 0.07 -4.95
N PRO A 8 -6.26 0.27 -4.85
CA PRO A 8 -7.25 -0.30 -5.77
C PRO A 8 -7.26 0.41 -7.12
N SER A 9 -7.51 -0.37 -8.17
CA SER A 9 -7.54 0.10 -9.55
C SER A 9 -8.96 0.31 -10.06
N SER A 10 -9.05 1.02 -11.19
CA SER A 10 -10.27 1.23 -11.96
C SER A 10 -10.74 -0.08 -12.62
N ASN A 11 -12.06 -0.28 -12.75
CA ASN A 11 -12.62 -1.38 -13.56
C ASN A 11 -12.67 -1.07 -15.06
N LYS A 12 -12.35 0.15 -15.49
CA LYS A 12 -12.46 0.57 -16.90
C LYS A 12 -11.12 0.69 -17.61
N ILE A 13 -10.05 1.00 -16.89
CA ILE A 13 -8.75 1.27 -17.47
C ILE A 13 -7.93 -0.03 -17.46
N GLU A 14 -7.89 -0.72 -18.60
CA GLU A 14 -7.22 -2.04 -18.70
C GLU A 14 -5.73 -2.01 -18.38
N THR A 15 -5.09 -0.85 -18.58
CA THR A 15 -3.68 -0.66 -18.28
C THR A 15 -3.43 -0.34 -16.81
N SER A 16 -4.47 -0.04 -16.01
CA SER A 16 -4.31 0.23 -14.59
C SER A 16 -3.98 -1.04 -13.81
N THR A 17 -3.46 -0.89 -12.60
CA THR A 17 -3.01 -2.03 -11.80
C THR A 17 -3.35 -1.79 -10.34
N THR A 18 -3.78 -2.84 -9.65
CA THR A 18 -3.94 -2.79 -8.19
C THR A 18 -2.60 -3.12 -7.54
N GLY A 19 -2.08 -2.19 -6.75
CA GLY A 19 -0.88 -2.42 -5.96
C GLY A 19 -1.23 -3.16 -4.69
N VAL A 20 -0.60 -4.31 -4.44
CA VAL A 20 -0.74 -5.02 -3.16
C VAL A 20 0.64 -5.19 -2.53
N VAL A 21 0.74 -4.89 -1.24
CA VAL A 21 1.97 -5.04 -0.46
C VAL A 21 1.65 -5.72 0.86
N LEU A 22 2.41 -6.75 1.20
CA LEU A 22 2.47 -7.30 2.54
C LEU A 22 3.72 -6.77 3.24
N LEU A 23 3.52 -6.00 4.30
CA LEU A 23 4.58 -5.53 5.18
C LEU A 23 4.61 -6.37 6.45
N ASP A 24 5.79 -6.60 7.01
CA ASP A 24 5.98 -6.98 8.41
C ASP A 24 6.73 -5.84 9.10
N ASN A 25 6.02 -5.11 9.93
CA ASN A 25 6.39 -3.79 10.42
C ASN A 25 6.71 -2.83 9.26
N ALA A 26 7.95 -2.35 9.18
CA ALA A 26 8.39 -1.44 8.12
C ALA A 26 9.09 -2.17 6.95
N ARG A 27 9.06 -3.51 6.95
CA ARG A 27 9.79 -4.35 6.00
C ARG A 27 8.86 -4.96 4.98
N LEU A 28 9.33 -5.02 3.73
CA LEU A 28 8.65 -5.77 2.68
C LEU A 28 8.71 -7.27 2.98
N VAL A 29 7.56 -7.93 3.02
CA VAL A 29 7.46 -9.39 2.95
C VAL A 29 7.30 -9.80 1.49
N ASP A 30 6.30 -9.24 0.82
CA ASP A 30 6.02 -9.52 -0.58
C ASP A 30 5.17 -8.39 -1.21
N SER A 31 5.11 -8.34 -2.53
CA SER A 31 4.31 -7.37 -3.27
C SER A 31 3.83 -7.92 -4.62
N TRP A 32 2.66 -7.46 -5.05
CA TRP A 32 2.05 -7.91 -6.29
C TRP A 32 1.53 -6.73 -7.11
N VAL A 33 1.83 -6.75 -8.40
CA VAL A 33 1.13 -5.93 -9.41
C VAL A 33 -0.06 -6.75 -9.89
N VAL A 34 -1.25 -6.41 -9.39
CA VAL A 34 -2.49 -7.10 -9.73
C VAL A 34 -3.14 -6.41 -10.93
N SER A 35 -3.72 -7.20 -11.84
CA SER A 35 -4.41 -6.66 -13.00
C SER A 35 -5.63 -5.81 -12.59
N TYR A 36 -6.06 -4.93 -13.50
CA TYR A 36 -7.09 -3.93 -13.20
C TYR A 36 -8.44 -4.53 -12.76
N GLY A 37 -9.15 -3.72 -11.97
CA GLY A 37 -10.55 -3.94 -11.61
C GLY A 37 -10.79 -5.10 -10.65
N MET A 38 -12.07 -5.29 -10.36
CA MET A 38 -12.59 -6.35 -9.50
C MET A 38 -12.14 -7.74 -9.96
N ARG A 39 -12.21 -8.02 -11.27
CA ARG A 39 -11.88 -9.34 -11.80
C ARG A 39 -10.40 -9.66 -11.62
N GLY A 40 -9.52 -8.70 -11.92
CA GLY A 40 -8.09 -8.87 -11.72
C GLY A 40 -7.74 -9.11 -10.25
N PHE A 41 -8.40 -8.39 -9.34
CA PHE A 41 -8.27 -8.62 -7.91
C PHE A 41 -8.83 -9.98 -7.47
N ALA A 42 -9.97 -10.42 -8.00
CA ALA A 42 -10.57 -11.72 -7.69
C ALA A 42 -9.64 -12.88 -8.05
N ASP A 43 -9.03 -12.83 -9.23
CA ASP A 43 -8.08 -13.85 -9.69
C ASP A 43 -6.89 -13.94 -8.71
N TRP A 44 -6.29 -12.79 -8.36
CA TRP A 44 -5.20 -12.74 -7.38
C TRP A 44 -5.62 -13.20 -5.98
N PHE A 45 -6.81 -12.83 -5.53
CA PHE A 45 -7.31 -13.21 -4.21
C PHE A 45 -7.45 -14.73 -4.09
N HIS A 46 -8.07 -15.37 -5.09
CA HIS A 46 -8.27 -16.81 -5.08
C HIS A 46 -6.97 -17.59 -5.24
N GLU A 47 -5.99 -17.07 -5.98
CA GLU A 47 -4.69 -17.73 -6.15
C GLU A 47 -3.76 -17.54 -4.94
N ILE A 48 -3.66 -16.31 -4.44
CA ILE A 48 -2.65 -15.89 -3.46
C ILE A 48 -3.31 -15.37 -2.18
N GLY A 49 -4.21 -14.39 -2.31
CA GLY A 49 -4.75 -13.62 -1.18
C GLY A 49 -5.42 -14.44 -0.08
N THR A 50 -6.05 -15.56 -0.42
CA THR A 50 -6.70 -16.48 0.54
C THR A 50 -5.74 -17.18 1.50
N ASN A 51 -4.46 -17.29 1.15
CA ASN A 51 -3.45 -18.01 1.93
C ASN A 51 -2.48 -17.06 2.66
N LEU A 52 -2.70 -15.75 2.58
CA LEU A 52 -1.84 -14.77 3.24
C LEU A 52 -2.16 -14.67 4.73
N GLU A 53 -1.11 -14.57 5.53
CA GLU A 53 -1.22 -14.22 6.95
C GLU A 53 -0.97 -12.73 7.14
N PHE A 54 -1.92 -12.04 7.75
CA PHE A 54 -1.83 -10.62 8.07
C PHE A 54 -2.62 -10.30 9.33
N ASP A 55 -2.26 -9.22 10.02
CA ASP A 55 -2.96 -8.72 11.20
C ASP A 55 -4.04 -7.69 10.81
N VAL A 56 -3.79 -6.91 9.75
CA VAL A 56 -4.71 -5.86 9.28
C VAL A 56 -4.64 -5.68 7.77
N VAL A 57 -5.78 -5.29 7.17
CA VAL A 57 -5.89 -4.93 5.76
C VAL A 57 -6.21 -3.44 5.64
N ILE A 58 -5.37 -2.70 4.92
CA ILE A 58 -5.52 -1.26 4.66
C ILE A 58 -5.76 -1.05 3.18
N VAL A 59 -6.85 -0.40 2.82
CA VAL A 59 -7.23 -0.13 1.42
C VAL A 59 -7.34 1.37 1.22
N GLU A 60 -6.86 1.88 0.08
CA GLU A 60 -7.00 3.31 -0.21
C GLU A 60 -8.49 3.70 -0.28
N GLU A 61 -8.87 4.74 0.45
CA GLU A 61 -10.22 5.29 0.36
C GLU A 61 -10.38 6.11 -0.92
N PHE A 62 -11.27 5.64 -1.81
CA PHE A 62 -11.69 6.41 -2.98
C PHE A 62 -12.88 7.32 -2.64
N LYS A 63 -12.71 8.64 -2.77
CA LYS A 63 -13.80 9.62 -2.68
C LYS A 63 -14.22 10.06 -4.07
N ALA A 64 -15.42 9.65 -4.49
CA ALA A 64 -16.05 10.15 -5.70
C ALA A 64 -16.15 11.69 -5.62
N ARG A 65 -15.82 12.38 -6.71
CA ARG A 65 -16.00 13.83 -6.80
C ARG A 65 -17.32 14.11 -7.49
N ASP A 66 -18.33 14.54 -6.74
CA ASP A 66 -19.73 14.69 -7.18
C ASP A 66 -19.96 15.58 -8.42
N ASN A 67 -19.00 16.42 -8.80
CA ASN A 67 -19.22 17.46 -9.80
C ASN A 67 -18.86 17.09 -11.25
N ASP A 68 -18.55 15.84 -11.56
CA ASP A 68 -18.02 15.51 -12.89
C ASP A 68 -18.53 14.16 -13.41
N LYS A 69 -19.63 14.19 -14.18
CA LYS A 69 -20.22 13.02 -14.85
C LYS A 69 -19.26 12.30 -15.81
N SER A 70 -18.09 12.88 -16.08
CA SER A 70 -17.03 12.33 -16.94
C SER A 70 -16.04 11.43 -16.20
N LYS A 71 -16.06 11.39 -14.85
CA LYS A 71 -15.04 10.69 -14.07
C LYS A 71 -15.39 9.23 -13.81
N ASP A 72 -14.36 8.40 -13.89
CA ASP A 72 -14.48 6.99 -13.61
C ASP A 72 -14.53 6.71 -12.10
N ASN A 73 -15.73 6.42 -11.60
CA ASN A 73 -15.97 6.05 -10.20
C ASN A 73 -15.93 4.53 -9.97
N SER A 74 -15.53 3.74 -10.98
CA SER A 74 -15.56 2.28 -10.90
C SER A 74 -14.52 1.69 -9.93
N VAL A 75 -13.56 2.48 -9.44
CA VAL A 75 -12.67 2.08 -8.33
C VAL A 75 -13.48 1.68 -7.08
N ALA A 76 -14.64 2.31 -6.86
CA ALA A 76 -15.53 1.97 -5.76
C ALA A 76 -16.04 0.52 -5.82
N GLU A 77 -16.24 -0.03 -7.02
CA GLU A 77 -16.64 -1.43 -7.21
C GLU A 77 -15.50 -2.39 -6.85
N THR A 78 -14.25 -2.04 -7.22
CA THR A 78 -13.06 -2.81 -6.80
C THR A 78 -12.93 -2.79 -5.28
N ILE A 79 -13.10 -1.63 -4.63
CA ILE A 79 -13.05 -1.50 -3.16
C ILE A 79 -14.15 -2.33 -2.50
N ALA A 80 -15.38 -2.26 -3.00
CA ALA A 80 -16.48 -3.04 -2.46
C ALA A 80 -16.17 -4.55 -2.50
N TYR A 81 -15.59 -5.04 -3.59
CA TYR A 81 -15.18 -6.43 -3.69
C TYR A 81 -14.02 -6.79 -2.76
N ILE A 82 -13.03 -5.90 -2.60
CA ILE A 82 -11.94 -6.09 -1.61
C ILE A 82 -12.52 -6.24 -0.21
N GLN A 83 -13.52 -5.43 0.16
CA GLN A 83 -14.19 -5.52 1.48
C GLN A 83 -15.01 -6.80 1.65
N LEU A 84 -15.52 -7.40 0.57
CA LEU A 84 -16.14 -8.73 0.64
C LEU A 84 -15.09 -9.83 0.90
N CYS A 85 -13.91 -9.70 0.30
CA CYS A 85 -12.79 -10.63 0.52
C CYS A 85 -12.19 -10.47 1.92
N TYR A 86 -12.10 -9.23 2.40
CA TYR A 86 -11.54 -8.84 3.69
C TYR A 86 -12.54 -7.98 4.48
N PRO A 87 -13.51 -8.60 5.20
CA PRO A 87 -14.56 -7.85 5.92
C PRO A 87 -14.06 -6.86 6.98
N GLY A 88 -12.83 -7.04 7.48
CA GLY A 88 -12.18 -6.13 8.43
C GLY A 88 -11.32 -5.04 7.79
N ALA A 89 -11.36 -4.88 6.46
CA ALA A 89 -10.53 -3.91 5.75
C ALA A 89 -10.84 -2.47 6.17
N ILE A 90 -9.78 -1.72 6.50
CA ILE A 90 -9.85 -0.31 6.86
C ILE A 90 -9.63 0.54 5.61
N LEU A 91 -10.58 1.42 5.31
CA LEU A 91 -10.41 2.41 4.25
C LEU A 91 -9.61 3.60 4.79
N GLN A 92 -8.43 3.85 4.22
CA GLN A 92 -7.54 4.92 4.64
C GLN A 92 -7.55 6.07 3.64
N PHE A 93 -7.96 7.25 4.10
CA PHE A 93 -7.84 8.48 3.31
C PHE A 93 -6.37 8.91 3.19
N ASN A 94 -5.85 9.02 1.97
CA ASN A 94 -4.42 9.24 1.71
C ASN A 94 -3.91 10.69 1.89
N ALA A 95 -4.76 11.63 2.35
CA ALA A 95 -4.37 13.03 2.47
C ALA A 95 -3.23 13.23 3.49
N GLY A 96 -2.09 13.70 2.99
CA GLY A 96 -0.87 13.91 3.77
C GLY A 96 0.09 12.71 3.77
N TYR A 97 -0.22 11.59 3.12
CA TYR A 97 0.69 10.43 3.11
C TYR A 97 2.10 10.71 2.55
N LYS A 98 2.26 11.71 1.66
CA LYS A 98 3.56 12.11 1.09
C LYS A 98 4.37 12.99 2.02
N SER A 99 3.73 13.73 2.92
CA SER A 99 4.43 14.49 3.97
C SER A 99 4.85 13.55 5.09
N ASP A 100 3.94 12.66 5.50
CA ASP A 100 4.13 11.82 6.67
C ASP A 100 5.05 10.63 6.36
N ILE A 101 4.98 10.10 5.12
CA ILE A 101 5.86 9.05 4.59
C ILE A 101 6.58 9.57 3.32
N PRO A 102 7.65 10.36 3.49
CA PRO A 102 8.36 10.99 2.40
C PRO A 102 9.13 9.98 1.53
N ASN A 103 9.47 10.38 0.31
CA ASN A 103 10.19 9.53 -0.64
C ASN A 103 11.52 9.01 -0.09
N ASP A 104 12.25 9.84 0.66
CA ASP A 104 13.54 9.45 1.21
C ASP A 104 13.40 8.40 2.31
N LEU A 105 12.32 8.44 3.09
CA LEU A 105 12.00 7.37 4.03
C LEU A 105 11.74 6.06 3.29
N LEU A 106 10.93 6.07 2.22
CA LEU A 106 10.72 4.86 1.41
C LEU A 106 12.02 4.33 0.80
N LYS A 107 12.96 5.19 0.40
CA LYS A 107 14.29 4.74 -0.08
C LYS A 107 15.11 4.07 1.03
N ILE A 108 15.10 4.63 2.24
CA ILE A 108 15.80 4.07 3.40
C ILE A 108 15.21 2.70 3.78
N LEU A 109 13.90 2.55 3.68
CA LEU A 109 13.17 1.31 3.97
C LEU A 109 13.24 0.27 2.84
N ASP A 110 13.91 0.58 1.72
CA ASP A 110 13.91 -0.24 0.49
C ASP A 110 12.50 -0.47 -0.11
N LEU A 111 11.59 0.47 0.11
CA LEU A 111 10.21 0.49 -0.40
C LEU A 111 10.03 1.53 -1.51
N TRP A 112 11.12 1.90 -2.20
CA TRP A 112 11.08 2.90 -3.27
C TRP A 112 11.07 2.30 -4.67
N LYS A 113 11.82 1.22 -4.89
CA LYS A 113 11.95 0.58 -6.20
C LYS A 113 11.23 -0.75 -6.17
N PHE A 114 10.18 -0.86 -6.97
CA PHE A 114 9.45 -2.10 -7.20
C PHE A 114 9.49 -2.45 -8.69
N GLU A 115 8.99 -3.63 -9.02
CA GLU A 115 8.70 -3.97 -10.41
C GLU A 115 7.75 -2.94 -11.06
N LYS A 116 7.83 -2.84 -12.39
CA LYS A 116 7.14 -1.78 -13.12
C LYS A 116 5.62 -2.02 -13.12
N SER A 117 4.88 -1.08 -12.55
CA SER A 117 3.41 -0.99 -12.58
C SER A 117 2.94 0.30 -13.30
N HIS A 118 1.64 0.47 -13.52
CA HIS A 118 1.08 1.58 -14.30
C HIS A 118 1.32 2.95 -13.65
N HIS A 119 1.19 3.04 -12.33
CA HIS A 119 1.39 4.29 -11.56
C HIS A 119 2.34 4.17 -10.36
N GLN A 120 3.18 3.13 -10.32
CA GLN A 120 3.94 2.80 -9.10
C GLN A 120 2.98 2.39 -7.97
N ASP A 121 1.92 1.66 -8.31
CA ASP A 121 0.80 1.31 -7.42
C ASP A 121 1.28 0.52 -6.20
N ILE A 122 2.28 -0.36 -6.36
CA ILE A 122 2.93 -1.04 -5.23
C ILE A 122 3.55 -0.04 -4.24
N ARG A 123 4.20 1.01 -4.74
CA ARG A 123 4.81 2.04 -3.90
C ARG A 123 3.76 2.88 -3.19
N ALA A 124 2.64 3.13 -3.85
CA ALA A 124 1.51 3.81 -3.24
C ALA A 124 0.89 2.96 -2.12
N ALA A 125 0.71 1.66 -2.35
CA ALA A 125 0.26 0.71 -1.33
C ALA A 125 1.22 0.62 -0.13
N ALA A 126 2.53 0.46 -0.37
CA ALA A 126 3.54 0.46 0.71
C ALA A 126 3.47 1.75 1.54
N ARG A 127 3.38 2.91 0.86
CA ARG A 127 3.23 4.20 1.52
C ARG A 127 1.96 4.26 2.37
N LEU A 128 0.83 3.78 1.84
CA LEU A 128 -0.46 3.79 2.52
C LEU A 128 -0.42 2.96 3.81
N GLY A 129 0.16 1.77 3.78
CA GLY A 129 0.29 0.90 4.94
C GLY A 129 1.11 1.55 6.06
N LEU A 130 2.30 2.07 5.75
CA LEU A 130 3.14 2.78 6.71
C LEU A 130 2.45 4.05 7.24
N PHE A 131 1.73 4.75 6.37
CA PHE A 131 1.03 5.96 6.73
C PHE A 131 -0.10 5.72 7.74
N TRP A 132 -0.92 4.69 7.51
CA TRP A 132 -1.92 4.26 8.50
C TRP A 132 -1.25 3.90 9.82
N ALA A 133 -0.18 3.11 9.79
CA ALA A 133 0.51 2.68 11.00
C ALA A 133 1.09 3.85 11.79
N MET A 134 1.73 4.82 11.11
CA MET A 134 2.27 6.03 11.73
C MET A 134 1.18 6.91 12.34
N ARG A 135 0.02 7.05 11.70
CA ARG A 135 -1.09 7.88 12.22
C ARG A 135 -1.86 7.24 13.36
N ASN A 136 -1.74 5.93 13.53
CA ASN A 136 -2.38 5.19 14.61
C ASN A 136 -1.38 4.77 15.71
N ASP A 137 -0.16 5.32 15.67
CA ASP A 137 0.89 5.04 16.65
C ASP A 137 1.14 3.53 16.89
N ILE A 138 1.17 2.75 15.81
CA ILE A 138 1.50 1.33 15.89
C ILE A 138 2.96 1.17 16.33
N GLU A 139 3.14 0.92 17.63
CA GLU A 139 4.43 0.99 18.33
C GLU A 139 5.54 0.19 17.62
N GLU A 140 5.27 -1.06 17.25
CA GLU A 140 6.25 -1.92 16.61
C GLU A 140 6.67 -1.45 15.21
N VAL A 141 5.77 -0.85 14.44
CA VAL A 141 6.08 -0.26 13.12
C VAL A 141 6.93 1.00 13.31
N VAL A 142 6.54 1.88 14.22
CA VAL A 142 7.26 3.13 14.53
C VAL A 142 8.68 2.83 15.01
N HIS A 143 8.84 1.85 15.90
CA HIS A 143 10.13 1.42 16.40
C HIS A 143 11.01 0.79 15.30
N ASP A 144 10.45 -0.05 14.43
CA ASP A 144 11.23 -0.62 13.33
C ASP A 144 11.69 0.47 12.34
N ILE A 145 10.83 1.43 11.98
CA ILE A 145 11.22 2.61 11.19
C ILE A 145 12.40 3.34 11.85
N GLY A 146 12.28 3.65 13.14
CA GLY A 146 13.32 4.36 13.90
C GLY A 146 14.65 3.60 13.91
N LYS A 147 14.59 2.27 14.02
CA LYS A 147 15.75 1.38 13.94
C LYS A 147 16.42 1.46 12.57
N VAL A 148 15.67 1.30 11.47
CA VAL A 148 16.23 1.34 10.10
C VAL A 148 16.92 2.67 9.81
N VAL A 149 16.26 3.78 10.17
CA VAL A 149 16.77 5.13 9.94
C VAL A 149 18.05 5.37 10.74
N SER A 150 18.11 4.87 11.98
CA SER A 150 19.31 4.98 12.82
C SER A 150 20.47 4.19 12.25
N GLU A 151 20.23 2.96 11.80
CA GLU A 151 21.23 2.10 11.16
C GLU A 151 21.76 2.73 9.87
N TYR A 152 20.88 3.28 9.03
CA TYR A 152 21.25 3.98 7.80
C TYR A 152 22.20 5.14 8.07
N HIS A 153 21.88 6.01 9.05
CA HIS A 153 22.74 7.14 9.39
C HIS A 153 24.09 6.72 10.00
N ASN A 154 24.11 5.66 10.80
CA ASN A 154 25.36 5.14 11.37
C ASN A 154 26.27 4.56 10.29
N ASN A 155 25.71 3.86 9.30
CA ASN A 155 26.46 3.34 8.17
C ASN A 155 26.96 4.45 7.26
N ALA A 156 26.13 5.45 6.96
CA ALA A 156 26.53 6.62 6.17
C ALA A 156 27.70 7.39 6.81
N LYS A 157 27.70 7.54 8.15
CA LYS A 157 28.82 8.16 8.89
C LYS A 157 30.12 7.35 8.79
N LYS A 158 30.05 6.02 8.86
CA LYS A 158 31.22 5.13 8.75
C LYS A 158 31.85 5.13 7.35
N VAL A 159 31.05 5.30 6.30
CA VAL A 159 31.55 5.35 4.90
C VAL A 159 32.19 6.71 4.59
N ALA A 160 31.80 7.75 5.31
CA ALA A 160 32.34 9.10 5.17
C ALA A 160 33.61 9.38 6.00
N SER A 161 34.06 8.44 6.85
CA SER A 161 35.28 8.51 7.67
C SER A 161 36.41 7.68 7.06
#